data_AF-A0A1C3VZA1-F1
#
_entry.id   AF-A0A1C3VZA1-F1
#
_cell.length_a   1.000
_cell.length_b   1.000
_cell.length_c   1.000
_cell.angle_alpha   90.00
_cell.angle_beta   90.00
_cell.angle_gamma   90.00
#
_symmetry.space_group_name_H-M   'P 1'
#
loop_
_entity.id
_entity.type
_entity.pdbx_description
1 polymer ?
#
loop_
_entity_poly.entity_id
_entity_poly.type
_entity_poly.pdbx_seq_one_letter_code
_entity_poly.pdbx_strand_id
1 'polypeptide(L)'
;MEAAIAFYTSLIPGSSIGWVSNILDSDPNGPAGSVKFAGFTLGDRAYMGFEAGPFDCFDHNSQITVECEAQAEADRLRDALT
;
A
#
# COMPACT_ATOMS: atom_id res chain seq x y z
N MET A 1 -2.73 2.29 7.45
CA MET A 1 -2.28 2.43 6.05
C MET A 1 -0.87 2.99 5.93
N GLU A 2 -0.57 4.18 6.46
CA GLU A 2 0.74 4.86 6.27
C GLU A 2 1.93 3.98 6.67
N ALA A 3 1.84 3.27 7.81
CA ALA A 3 2.88 2.34 8.24
C ALA A 3 3.11 1.17 7.26
N ALA A 4 2.05 0.65 6.63
CA ALA A 4 2.17 -0.41 5.63
C ALA A 4 2.84 0.10 4.35
N ILE A 5 2.50 1.32 3.91
CA ILE A 5 3.15 1.97 2.77
C ILE A 5 4.64 2.17 3.06
N ALA A 6 4.99 2.70 4.22
CA ALA A 6 6.39 2.87 4.64
C ALA A 6 7.14 1.53 4.69
N PHE A 7 6.48 0.48 5.17
CA PHE A 7 7.05 -0.85 5.22
C PHE A 7 7.33 -1.41 3.81
N TYR A 8 6.33 -1.47 2.93
CA TYR A 8 6.52 -2.04 1.59
C TYR A 8 7.49 -1.24 0.73
N THR A 9 7.44 0.09 0.81
CA THR A 9 8.38 0.96 0.08
C THR A 9 9.82 0.82 0.57
N SER A 10 10.03 0.42 1.83
CA SER A 10 11.37 0.10 2.36
C SER A 10 11.89 -1.27 1.92
N LEU A 11 11.00 -2.19 1.52
CA LEU A 11 11.36 -3.55 1.14
C LEU A 11 11.65 -3.69 -0.36
N ILE A 12 10.82 -3.07 -1.19
CA ILE A 12 10.87 -3.25 -2.66
C ILE A 12 11.74 -2.13 -3.26
N PRO A 13 12.84 -2.46 -3.98
CA PRO A 13 13.67 -1.46 -4.65
C PRO A 13 12.88 -0.62 -5.66
N GLY A 14 13.32 0.62 -5.92
CA GLY A 14 12.63 1.54 -6.84
C GLY A 14 11.33 2.14 -6.30
N SER A 15 10.92 1.76 -5.10
CA SER A 15 9.68 2.24 -4.47
C SER A 15 9.83 3.62 -3.83
N SER A 16 8.73 4.34 -3.73
CA SER A 16 8.69 5.65 -3.08
C SER A 16 7.33 5.98 -2.49
N ILE A 17 7.34 6.65 -1.35
CA ILE A 17 6.14 7.29 -0.80
C ILE A 17 5.84 8.55 -1.63
N GLY A 18 4.60 8.68 -2.10
CA GLY A 18 4.14 9.88 -2.80
C GLY A 18 3.46 10.84 -1.84
N TRP A 19 2.15 10.96 -1.97
CA TRP A 19 1.33 11.90 -1.21
C TRP A 19 0.34 11.16 -0.30
N VAL A 20 -0.07 11.82 0.78
CA VAL A 20 -1.13 11.36 1.69
C VAL A 20 -2.16 12.47 1.81
N SER A 21 -3.43 12.12 1.72
CA SER A 21 -4.54 13.05 1.87
C SER A 21 -5.72 12.38 2.59
N ASN A 22 -6.75 13.16 2.89
CA ASN A 22 -8.02 12.69 3.40
C ASN A 22 -9.17 13.42 2.69
N ILE A 23 -10.39 12.91 2.88
CA ILE A 23 -11.58 13.62 2.41
C ILE A 23 -11.73 14.93 3.20
N LEU A 24 -11.71 16.05 2.48
CA LEU A 24 -11.67 17.39 3.08
C LEU A 24 -13.06 17.86 3.52
N ASP A 25 -14.08 17.47 2.76
CA ASP A 25 -15.47 17.80 3.00
C ASP A 25 -16.29 16.52 3.20
N SER A 26 -17.37 16.62 3.96
CA SER A 26 -18.31 15.50 4.15
C SER A 26 -19.06 15.21 2.87
N ASP A 27 -19.04 13.95 2.43
CA ASP A 27 -19.66 13.49 1.19
C ASP A 27 -20.31 12.09 1.40
N PRO A 28 -20.87 11.45 0.35
CA PRO A 28 -21.44 10.10 0.48
C PRO A 28 -20.45 9.00 0.93
N ASN A 29 -19.14 9.24 0.83
CA ASN A 29 -18.08 8.33 1.25
C ASN A 29 -17.72 8.49 2.74
N GLY A 30 -18.16 9.57 3.40
CA GLY A 30 -18.06 9.76 4.83
C GLY A 30 -17.88 11.21 5.30
N PRO A 31 -17.83 11.46 6.62
CA PRO A 31 -17.50 12.77 7.16
C PRO A 31 -16.08 13.23 6.79
N ALA A 32 -15.85 14.53 6.74
CA ALA A 32 -14.51 15.10 6.58
C ALA A 32 -13.48 14.41 7.53
N GLY A 33 -12.35 13.99 6.96
CA GLY A 33 -11.27 13.28 7.64
C GLY A 33 -11.49 11.78 7.88
N SER A 34 -12.66 11.20 7.57
CA SER A 34 -12.96 9.80 7.91
C SER A 34 -12.32 8.78 6.96
N VAL A 35 -11.93 9.20 5.76
CA VAL A 35 -11.24 8.36 4.78
C VAL A 35 -9.89 9.01 4.45
N LYS A 36 -8.82 8.25 4.64
CA LYS A 36 -7.49 8.62 4.16
C LYS A 36 -7.17 7.87 2.89
N PHE A 37 -6.39 8.50 2.02
CA PHE A 37 -5.88 7.89 0.81
C PHE A 37 -4.48 8.38 0.53
N ALA A 38 -3.68 7.52 -0.09
CA ALA A 38 -2.28 7.80 -0.35
C ALA A 38 -1.86 7.24 -1.70
N GLY A 39 -1.09 8.04 -2.44
CA GLY A 39 -0.38 7.61 -3.64
C GLY A 39 1.04 7.19 -3.30
N PHE A 40 1.46 6.03 -3.79
CA PHE A 40 2.82 5.52 -3.62
C PHE A 40 3.24 4.69 -4.83
N THR A 41 4.54 4.42 -4.95
CA THR A 41 5.09 3.59 -6.02
C THR A 41 5.76 2.38 -5.39
N LEU A 42 5.50 1.19 -5.93
CA LEU A 42 6.25 -0.04 -5.62
C LEU A 42 6.94 -0.51 -6.90
N GLY A 43 8.28 -0.56 -6.88
CA GLY A 43 9.06 -0.81 -8.09
C GLY A 43 8.82 0.27 -9.15
N ASP A 44 8.32 -0.14 -10.32
CA ASP A 44 7.99 0.74 -11.45
C ASP A 44 6.49 1.07 -11.56
N ARG A 45 5.67 0.65 -10.59
CA ARG A 45 4.21 0.75 -10.64
C ARG A 45 3.64 1.68 -9.58
N ALA A 46 2.78 2.59 -10.00
CA ALA A 46 2.02 3.46 -9.11
C ALA A 46 0.80 2.73 -8.53
N TYR A 47 0.58 2.91 -7.22
CA TYR A 47 -0.51 2.34 -6.46
C TYR A 47 -1.23 3.43 -5.66
N MET A 48 -2.49 3.14 -5.29
CA MET A 48 -3.27 3.94 -4.36
C MET A 48 -3.73 3.04 -3.22
N GLY A 49 -3.51 3.50 -1.99
CA GLY A 49 -4.02 2.88 -0.78
C GLY A 49 -5.10 3.76 -0.16
N PHE A 50 -6.06 3.15 0.52
CA PHE A 50 -7.09 3.84 1.26
C PHE A 50 -7.27 3.22 2.65
N GLU A 51 -7.58 4.07 3.62
CA GLU A 51 -7.97 3.72 4.98
C GLU A 51 -9.35 4.32 5.21
N ALA A 52 -10.36 3.45 5.16
CA ALA A 52 -11.76 3.78 5.37
C ALA A 52 -12.27 2.94 6.55
N GLY A 53 -13.56 3.04 6.87
CA GLY A 53 -14.23 2.26 7.92
C GLY A 53 -14.06 0.74 7.78
N PRO A 54 -14.78 -0.10 8.56
CA PRO A 54 -14.53 -1.53 8.59
C PRO A 54 -14.57 -2.13 7.18
N PHE A 55 -13.42 -2.65 6.74
CA PHE A 55 -13.31 -3.39 5.50
C PHE A 55 -13.74 -4.84 5.72
N ASP A 56 -14.17 -5.49 4.63
CA ASP A 56 -14.27 -6.93 4.61
C ASP A 56 -12.89 -7.56 4.91
N CYS A 57 -12.90 -8.79 5.41
CA CYS A 57 -11.68 -9.56 5.57
C CYS A 57 -10.89 -9.58 4.26
N PHE A 58 -9.56 -9.49 4.36
CA PHE A 58 -8.67 -9.63 3.22
C PHE A 58 -8.99 -10.92 2.46
N ASP A 59 -9.23 -10.80 1.15
CA ASP A 59 -9.48 -11.93 0.27
C ASP A 59 -8.27 -12.22 -0.64
N HIS A 60 -8.32 -13.35 -1.34
CA HIS A 60 -7.25 -13.76 -2.26
C HIS A 60 -7.39 -13.13 -3.65
N ASN A 61 -8.35 -12.23 -3.86
CA ASN A 61 -8.59 -11.60 -5.16
C ASN A 61 -7.66 -10.39 -5.38
N SER A 62 -7.03 -9.89 -4.32
CA SER A 62 -6.11 -8.76 -4.36
C SER A 62 -4.68 -9.21 -4.08
N GLN A 63 -3.85 -9.25 -5.12
CA GLN A 63 -2.44 -9.68 -5.01
C GLN A 63 -1.51 -8.73 -5.76
N ILE A 64 -0.31 -8.55 -5.20
CA ILE A 64 0.79 -7.81 -5.82
C ILE A 64 1.89 -8.83 -6.13
N THR A 65 2.30 -8.88 -7.40
CA THR A 65 3.41 -9.71 -7.85
C THR A 65 4.64 -8.84 -8.05
N VAL A 66 5.75 -9.24 -7.44
CA VAL A 66 7.07 -8.60 -7.58
C VAL A 66 7.98 -9.57 -8.31
N GLU A 67 8.52 -9.13 -9.45
CA GLU A 67 9.55 -9.88 -10.17
C GLU A 67 10.89 -9.68 -9.47
N CYS A 68 11.52 -10.78 -9.07
CA CYS A 68 12.81 -10.78 -8.39
C CYS A 68 13.89 -11.29 -9.35
N GLU A 69 15.04 -10.62 -9.41
CA GLU A 69 16.12 -11.00 -10.32
C GLU A 69 16.91 -12.22 -9.81
N ALA A 70 16.91 -12.44 -8.49
CA ALA A 70 17.64 -13.52 -7.85
C ALA A 70 16.85 -14.20 -6.71
N GLN A 71 17.16 -15.48 -6.48
CA GLN A 71 16.54 -16.25 -5.39
C GLN A 71 16.75 -15.60 -4.01
N ALA A 72 17.93 -15.01 -3.78
CA ALA A 72 18.24 -14.32 -2.51
C ALA A 72 17.33 -13.11 -2.24
N GLU A 73 16.87 -12.42 -3.28
CA GLU A 73 15.91 -11.32 -3.16
C GLU A 73 14.52 -11.86 -2.78
N ALA A 74 14.08 -12.92 -3.46
CA ALA A 74 12.81 -13.58 -3.15
C ALA A 74 12.79 -14.11 -1.71
N ASP A 75 13.89 -14.70 -1.23
CA ASP A 75 14.02 -15.19 0.14
C ASP A 75 13.98 -14.04 1.16
N ARG A 76 14.73 -12.95 0.93
CA ARG A 76 14.68 -11.75 1.78
C ARG A 76 13.27 -11.17 1.89
N LEU A 77 12.57 -11.04 0.76
CA LEU A 77 11.20 -10.51 0.75
C LEU A 77 10.23 -11.43 1.48
N ARG A 78 10.36 -12.75 1.28
CA ARG A 78 9.53 -13.75 1.95
C ARG A 78 9.72 -13.75 3.46
N ASP A 79 10.97 -13.67 3.92
CA ASP A 79 11.28 -13.62 5.35
C ASP A 79 10.76 -12.33 6.01
N ALA A 80 10.74 -11.21 5.29
CA ALA A 80 10.21 -9.95 5.80
C ALA A 80 8.67 -9.92 5.88
N LEU A 81 7.98 -10.72 5.06
CA LEU A 81 6.51 -10.70 4.92
C LEU A 81 5.78 -11.80 5.71
N THR A 82 6.51 -12.62 6.47
CA THR A 82 5.98 -13.71 7.31
C THR A 82 5.99 -13.32 8.78
#